data_AF-A0A7S0Y8P8-F1
#
_entry.id   AF-A0A7S0Y8P8-F1
#
_cell.length_a   1.000
_cell.length_b   1.000
_cell.length_c   1.000
_cell.angle_alpha   90.00
_cell.angle_beta   90.00
_cell.angle_gamma   90.00
#
_symmetry.space_group_name_H-M   'P 1'
#
loop_
_entity.id
_entity.type
_entity.pdbx_description
1 polymer ?
#
loop_
_entity_poly.entity_id
_entity_poly.type
_entity_poly.pdbx_seq_one_letter_code
_entity_poly.pdbx_strand_id
1 'polypeptide(L)'
;AVASAFALAACRCNSEVSAKKKGAVAPRVLCIAPFDDLPGQYVAMMNSIFSFQKTGVLVDACVLCDKDCRLLQQAADITHGAYWRPEPKDLQGNALVQYLITVFLSDKGTRF
;
A
#
# COMPACT_ATOMS: atom_id res chain seq x y z
N ALA A 1 8.86 6.45 11.23
CA ALA A 1 7.80 5.53 11.71
C ALA A 1 7.17 4.75 10.56
N VAL A 2 6.72 5.40 9.48
CA VAL A 2 6.16 4.68 8.32
C VAL A 2 7.22 3.85 7.58
N ALA A 3 8.44 4.35 7.41
CA ALA A 3 9.50 3.58 6.74
C ALA A 3 9.85 2.28 7.48
N SER A 4 9.86 2.29 8.82
CA SER A 4 10.06 1.08 9.62
C SER A 4 8.89 0.10 9.53
N ALA A 5 7.65 0.61 9.45
CA ALA A 5 6.47 -0.24 9.22
C ALA A 5 6.52 -0.90 7.83
N PHE A 6 6.93 -0.17 6.80
CA PHE A 6 7.16 -0.69 5.45
C PHE A 6 8.26 -1.75 5.43
N ALA A 7 9.38 -1.52 6.11
CA ALA A 7 10.46 -2.50 6.21
C ALA A 7 10.01 -3.79 6.92
N LEU A 8 9.22 -3.68 8.00
CA LEU A 8 8.67 -4.83 8.72
C LEU A 8 7.68 -5.61 7.84
N ALA A 9 6.78 -4.90 7.15
CA ALA A 9 5.85 -5.50 6.20
C ALA A 9 6.61 -6.21 5.07
N ALA A 10 7.66 -5.61 4.51
CA ALA A 10 8.50 -6.23 3.47
C ALA A 10 9.17 -7.51 3.97
N CYS A 11 9.73 -7.49 5.18
CA CYS A 11 10.30 -8.68 5.79
C CYS A 11 9.26 -9.79 5.99
N ARG A 12 8.07 -9.44 6.51
CA ARG A 12 7.00 -10.41 6.74
C ARG A 12 6.49 -11.01 5.43
N CYS A 13 6.19 -10.18 4.43
CA CYS A 13 5.75 -10.64 3.12
C CYS A 13 6.80 -11.54 2.47
N ASN A 14 8.09 -11.17 2.54
CA ASN A 14 9.17 -12.01 2.04
C ASN A 14 9.21 -13.38 2.73
N SER A 15 8.99 -13.43 4.05
CA SER A 15 8.92 -14.70 4.77
C SER A 15 7.74 -15.57 4.31
N GLU A 16 6.56 -14.97 4.05
CA GLU A 16 5.38 -15.71 3.58
C GLU A 16 5.57 -16.20 2.13
N VAL A 17 6.13 -15.36 1.25
CA VAL A 17 6.43 -15.71 -0.14
C VAL A 17 7.48 -16.83 -0.21
N SER A 18 8.54 -16.74 0.61
CA SER A 18 9.60 -17.75 0.68
C SER A 18 9.10 -19.08 1.27
N ALA A 19 8.17 -19.03 2.24
CA ALA A 19 7.62 -20.22 2.89
C ALA A 19 6.78 -21.11 1.94
N LYS A 20 6.44 -20.67 0.72
CA LYS A 20 5.79 -21.42 -0.37
C LYS A 20 4.80 -22.51 0.10
N LYS A 21 3.91 -22.16 1.04
CA LYS A 21 2.84 -23.09 1.47
C LYS A 21 1.89 -23.31 0.29
N LYS A 22 1.69 -24.57 -0.11
CA LYS A 22 0.70 -24.92 -1.14
C LYS A 22 -0.68 -24.40 -0.71
N GLY A 23 -1.27 -23.52 -1.52
CA GLY A 23 -2.55 -22.85 -1.23
C GLY A 23 -2.45 -21.52 -0.48
N ALA A 24 -1.25 -20.97 -0.25
CA ALA A 24 -1.11 -19.64 0.35
C ALA A 24 -1.57 -18.53 -0.60
N VAL A 25 -2.35 -17.60 -0.06
CA VAL A 25 -2.80 -16.38 -0.75
C VAL A 25 -1.60 -15.45 -0.97
N ALA A 26 -1.52 -14.82 -2.13
CA ALA A 26 -0.48 -13.85 -2.43
C ALA A 26 -0.57 -12.66 -1.46
N PRO A 27 0.49 -12.31 -0.73
CA PRO A 27 0.44 -11.18 0.19
C PRO A 27 0.32 -9.85 -0.56
N ARG A 28 -0.47 -8.94 0.02
CA ARG A 28 -0.67 -7.57 -0.45
C ARG A 28 -0.55 -6.63 0.75
N VAL A 29 0.01 -5.45 0.52
CA VAL A 29 0.15 -4.40 1.54
C VAL A 29 -0.79 -3.27 1.20
N LEU A 30 -1.60 -2.84 2.17
CA LEU A 30 -2.39 -1.62 2.10
C LEU A 30 -1.84 -0.60 3.10
N CYS A 31 -1.44 0.56 2.60
CA CYS A 31 -1.02 1.69 3.41
C CYS A 31 -2.16 2.71 3.51
N ILE A 32 -2.64 2.99 4.72
CA ILE A 32 -3.57 4.08 4.99
C ILE A 32 -2.77 5.20 5.63
N ALA A 33 -2.61 6.31 4.92
CA ALA A 33 -1.72 7.40 5.29
C ALA A 33 -2.52 8.68 5.61
N PRO A 34 -2.59 9.10 6.89
CA PRO A 34 -3.16 10.40 7.28
C PRO A 34 -2.13 11.54 7.20
N PHE A 35 -1.06 11.38 6.42
CA PHE A 35 0.08 12.30 6.36
C PHE A 35 0.46 12.61 4.91
N ASP A 36 1.18 13.70 4.69
CA ASP A 36 1.70 14.15 3.39
C ASP A 36 3.16 13.68 3.17
N ASP A 37 3.87 14.20 2.17
CA ASP A 37 5.22 13.71 1.86
C ASP A 37 6.22 13.93 3.00
N LEU A 38 6.90 12.85 3.43
CA LEU A 38 8.00 12.87 4.40
C LEU A 38 9.36 12.69 3.71
N PRO A 39 10.04 13.78 3.29
CA PRO A 39 11.29 13.68 2.52
C PRO A 39 12.42 12.99 3.32
N GLY A 40 12.47 13.18 4.64
CA GLY A 40 13.48 12.56 5.50
C GLY A 40 13.43 11.03 5.56
N GLN A 41 12.34 10.40 5.12
CA GLN A 41 12.19 8.94 5.10
C GLN A 41 12.24 8.34 3.69
N TYR A 42 12.47 9.17 2.66
CA TYR A 42 12.43 8.77 1.25
C TYR A 42 13.28 7.52 0.94
N VAL A 43 14.57 7.56 1.30
CA VAL A 43 15.53 6.48 0.97
C VAL A 43 15.12 5.16 1.61
N ALA A 44 14.76 5.19 2.89
CA ALA A 44 14.36 3.99 3.63
C ALA A 44 13.04 3.39 3.09
N MET A 45 12.11 4.25 2.70
CA MET A 45 10.83 3.83 2.12
C MET A 45 11.04 3.24 0.72
N MET A 46 11.86 3.86 -0.11
CA MET A 46 12.23 3.34 -1.44
C MET A 46 12.89 1.96 -1.38
N ASN A 47 13.82 1.74 -0.44
CA ASN A 47 14.42 0.41 -0.24
C ASN A 47 13.37 -0.66 0.06
N SER A 48 12.32 -0.30 0.80
CA SER A 48 11.20 -1.19 1.10
C SER A 48 10.32 -1.42 -0.14
N ILE A 49 10.02 -0.36 -0.92
CA ILE A 49 9.27 -0.45 -2.18
C ILE A 49 9.96 -1.39 -3.17
N PHE A 50 11.27 -1.25 -3.37
CA PHE A 50 12.03 -2.15 -4.25
C PHE A 50 12.04 -3.59 -3.74
N SER A 51 11.99 -3.79 -2.41
CA SER A 51 11.86 -5.11 -1.82
C SER A 51 10.49 -5.73 -2.12
N PHE A 52 9.40 -4.94 -2.06
CA PHE A 52 8.07 -5.38 -2.47
C PHE A 52 8.02 -5.73 -3.96
N GLN A 53 8.58 -4.87 -4.82
CA GLN A 53 8.68 -5.11 -6.25
C GLN A 53 9.40 -6.43 -6.55
N LYS A 54 10.54 -6.67 -5.90
CA LYS A 54 11.33 -7.90 -6.08
C LYS A 54 10.58 -9.17 -5.64
N THR A 55 9.75 -9.05 -4.61
CA THR A 55 8.95 -10.18 -4.09
C THR A 55 7.60 -10.34 -4.79
N GLY A 56 7.25 -9.44 -5.71
CA GLY A 56 5.96 -9.45 -6.42
C GLY A 56 4.77 -9.04 -5.55
N VAL A 57 5.03 -8.37 -4.42
CA VAL A 57 4.00 -7.91 -3.48
C VAL A 57 3.46 -6.56 -3.95
N LEU A 58 2.14 -6.47 -4.07
CA LEU A 58 1.46 -5.24 -4.46
C LEU A 58 1.33 -4.30 -3.25
N VAL A 59 1.60 -3.02 -3.45
CA VAL A 59 1.39 -1.97 -2.44
C VAL A 59 0.27 -1.05 -2.90
N ASP A 60 -0.86 -1.15 -2.22
CA ASP A 60 -1.96 -0.22 -2.36
C ASP A 60 -1.82 0.92 -1.34
N ALA A 61 -2.20 2.14 -1.72
CA ALA A 61 -2.13 3.32 -0.89
C ALA A 61 -3.45 4.08 -0.87
N CYS A 62 -3.92 4.41 0.33
CA CYS A 62 -5.07 5.28 0.59
C CYS A 62 -4.59 6.49 1.38
N VAL A 63 -4.56 7.67 0.76
CA VAL A 63 -4.13 8.92 1.41
C VAL A 63 -5.36 9.65 1.92
N LEU A 64 -5.43 9.89 3.23
CA LEU A 64 -6.54 10.57 3.90
C LEU A 64 -6.28 12.08 4.10
N CYS A 65 -5.15 12.59 3.59
CA CYS A 65 -4.79 13.99 3.65
C CYS A 65 -5.31 14.75 2.42
N ASP A 66 -5.47 16.07 2.53
CA ASP A 66 -5.86 16.94 1.40
C ASP A 66 -4.80 16.97 0.29
N LYS A 67 -3.54 16.64 0.63
CA LYS A 67 -2.43 16.63 -0.31
C LYS A 67 -2.07 15.21 -0.71
N ASP A 68 -1.71 15.07 -1.99
CA ASP A 68 -1.14 13.83 -2.50
C ASP A 68 0.23 13.54 -1.88
N CYS A 69 0.52 12.27 -1.64
CA CYS A 69 1.83 11.80 -1.23
C CYS A 69 2.53 11.19 -2.44
N ARG A 70 3.49 11.91 -3.02
CA ARG A 70 4.23 11.49 -4.22
C ARG A 70 4.98 10.18 -3.99
N LEU A 71 5.49 9.98 -2.78
CA LEU A 71 6.21 8.77 -2.43
C LEU A 71 5.30 7.52 -2.46
N LEU A 72 4.04 7.65 -1.99
CA LEU A 72 3.06 6.56 -2.04
C LEU A 72 2.50 6.35 -3.45
N GLN A 73 2.36 7.42 -4.26
CA GLN A 73 2.05 7.29 -5.68
C GLN A 73 3.13 6.45 -6.39
N GLN A 74 4.41 6.78 -6.17
CA GLN A 74 5.52 6.01 -6.71
C GLN A 74 5.52 4.55 -6.22
N ALA A 75 5.17 4.32 -4.95
CA ALA A 75 5.06 2.97 -4.42
C ALA A 75 4.00 2.13 -5.17
N ALA A 76 2.83 2.72 -5.41
CA ALA A 76 1.76 2.08 -6.16
C ALA A 76 2.17 1.83 -7.61
N ASP A 77 2.78 2.81 -8.28
CA ASP A 77 3.22 2.69 -9.66
C ASP A 77 4.29 1.59 -9.85
N ILE A 78 5.31 1.57 -8.99
CA ILE A 78 6.44 0.60 -9.07
C ILE A 78 5.97 -0.82 -8.79
N THR A 79 5.04 -1.00 -7.86
CA THR A 79 4.52 -2.33 -7.48
C THR A 79 3.28 -2.74 -8.27
N HIS A 80 2.77 -1.86 -9.15
CA HIS A 80 1.49 -2.02 -9.84
C HIS A 80 0.30 -2.23 -8.88
N GLY A 81 0.31 -1.52 -7.76
CA GLY A 81 -0.81 -1.40 -6.83
C GLY A 81 -1.74 -0.24 -7.21
N ALA A 82 -2.73 0.02 -6.36
CA ALA A 82 -3.67 1.13 -6.52
C ALA A 82 -3.34 2.27 -5.57
N TYR A 83 -3.29 3.48 -6.10
CA TYR A 83 -3.25 4.71 -5.31
C TYR A 83 -4.63 5.36 -5.34
N TRP A 84 -5.14 5.72 -4.17
CA TRP A 84 -6.37 6.50 -4.08
C TRP A 84 -6.31 7.57 -2.99
N ARG A 85 -6.98 8.69 -3.26
CA ARG A 85 -7.20 9.78 -2.32
C ARG A 85 -8.68 10.15 -2.31
N PRO A 86 -9.46 9.74 -1.29
CA PRO A 86 -10.84 10.19 -1.15
C PRO A 86 -10.88 11.68 -0.79
N GLU A 87 -11.89 12.40 -1.28
CA GLU A 87 -12.09 13.79 -0.83
C GLU A 87 -12.63 13.80 0.61
N PRO A 88 -12.30 14.84 1.41
CA PRO A 88 -12.76 14.94 2.81
C PRO A 88 -14.29 14.87 2.98
N LYS A 89 -15.04 15.25 1.94
CA LYS A 89 -16.50 15.19 1.90
C LYS A 89 -17.01 13.75 1.85
N ASP A 90 -16.27 12.87 1.18
CA ASP A 90 -16.62 11.46 1.00
C ASP A 90 -16.26 10.60 2.20
N LEU A 91 -15.51 11.15 3.17
CA LEU A 91 -15.07 10.47 4.39
C LEU A 91 -16.03 10.62 5.58
N GLN A 92 -17.18 11.28 5.41
CA GLN A 92 -18.15 11.46 6.48
C GLN A 92 -18.90 10.15 6.80
N GLY A 93 -18.96 9.78 8.08
CA GLY A 93 -19.69 8.59 8.55
C GLY A 93 -19.02 7.26 8.20
N ASN A 94 -19.80 6.25 7.78
CA ASN A 94 -19.32 4.89 7.48
C ASN A 94 -18.75 4.72 6.07
N ALA A 95 -18.57 5.81 5.32
CA ALA A 95 -18.16 5.78 3.92
C ALA A 95 -16.75 5.23 3.71
N LEU A 96 -15.82 5.40 4.67
CA LEU A 96 -14.47 4.84 4.59
C LEU A 96 -14.48 3.30 4.49
N VAL A 97 -15.34 2.63 5.25
CA VAL A 97 -15.41 1.16 5.23
C VAL A 97 -15.94 0.69 3.88
N GLN A 98 -17.00 1.33 3.37
CA GLN A 98 -17.51 1.06 2.03
C GLN A 98 -16.39 1.24 1.00
N TYR A 99 -15.58 2.29 1.13
CA TYR A 99 -14.44 2.58 0.27
C TYR A 99 -13.37 1.48 0.30
N LEU A 100 -13.00 1.03 1.50
CA LEU A 100 -12.01 -0.02 1.70
C LEU A 100 -12.45 -1.34 1.07
N ILE A 101 -13.75 -1.64 1.15
CA ILE A 101 -14.33 -2.86 0.59
C ILE A 101 -14.39 -2.77 -0.95
N THR A 102 -14.81 -1.64 -1.53
CA THR A 102 -15.03 -1.57 -2.98
C THR A 102 -13.72 -1.48 -3.78
N VAL A 103 -12.73 -0.75 -3.28
CA VAL A 103 -11.50 -0.47 -4.03
C VAL A 103 -10.38 -1.43 -3.69
N PHE A 104 -10.18 -1.71 -2.39
CA PHE A 104 -8.98 -2.41 -1.93
C PHE A 104 -9.18 -3.91 -1.75
N LEU A 105 -10.41 -4.38 -1.50
CA LEU A 105 -10.69 -5.81 -1.31
C LEU A 105 -10.56 -6.63 -2.60
N SER A 106 -10.93 -6.05 -3.74
CA SER A 106 -10.88 -6.73 -5.04
C SER A 106 -9.44 -7.12 -5.41
N ASP A 107 -9.28 -8.36 -5.89
CA ASP A 107 -8.00 -8.86 -6.37
C ASP A 107 -7.53 -8.07 -7.59
N LYS A 108 -6.20 -8.00 -7.81
CA LYS A 108 -5.62 -7.28 -8.94
C LYS A 108 -6.25 -7.69 -10.28
N GLY A 109 -6.56 -8.98 -10.48
CA GLY A 109 -7.17 -9.46 -11.73
C GLY A 109 -8.64 -9.06 -11.92
N THR A 110 -9.30 -8.62 -10.85
CA THR A 110 -10.72 -8.22 -10.84
C THR A 110 -10.93 -6.71 -10.74
N ARG A 111 -9.85 -5.93 -10.67
CA ARG A 111 -9.91 -4.47 -10.74
C ARG A 111 -10.06 -4.07 -12.22
N PHE A 112 -11.04 -3.22 -12.52
CA PHE A 112 -11.36 -2.74 -13.86
C PHE A 112 -10.21 -1.94 -14.49
#